data_AF-A0A2D4QU90-F1
#
_entry.id   AF-A0A2D4QU90-F1
#
_cell.length_a   1.000
_cell.length_b   1.000
_cell.length_c   1.000
_cell.angle_alpha   90.00
_cell.angle_beta   90.00
_cell.angle_gamma   90.00
#
_symmetry.space_group_name_H-M   'P 1'
#
loop_
_entity.id
_entity.type
_entity.pdbx_description
1 polymer ?
#
loop_
_entity_poly.entity_id
_entity_poly.type
_entity_poly.pdbx_seq_one_letter_code
_entity_poly.pdbx_strand_id
1 'polypeptide(L)'
;MKKNTYFSPDGGLPPQSKLLTDRAVFKSTYAVIPRGCFTDIVTSLLPFWKHMRMWVVARPMTGFAETFSQYVVQLGSNGGSDNPESNSDVQSGLFLTSGSAKLTVDNESHFVKSGDYVYIPAGSKWS
;
A
#
# COMPACT_ATOMS: atom_id res chain seq x y z
N MET A 1 -11.62 25.18 7.19
CA MET A 1 -10.92 24.07 7.87
C MET A 1 -9.73 23.64 7.02
N LYS A 2 -8.56 23.42 7.62
CA LYS A 2 -7.35 23.01 6.88
C LYS A 2 -7.51 21.53 6.48
N LYS A 3 -7.41 21.22 5.18
CA LYS A 3 -7.49 19.85 4.68
C LYS A 3 -6.20 19.12 5.08
N ASN A 4 -6.33 17.97 5.73
CA ASN A 4 -5.17 17.12 6.04
C ASN A 4 -4.55 16.64 4.72
N THR A 5 -3.22 16.64 4.65
CA THR A 5 -2.47 16.12 3.51
C THR A 5 -1.70 14.88 3.93
N TYR A 6 -1.83 13.81 3.16
CA TYR A 6 -1.13 12.55 3.39
C TYR A 6 -0.07 12.34 2.31
N PHE A 7 1.07 11.78 2.69
CA PHE A 7 2.11 11.43 1.73
C PHE A 7 1.66 10.23 0.87
N SER A 8 1.93 10.28 -0.43
CA SER A 8 1.82 9.16 -1.35
C SER A 8 3.08 9.10 -2.21
N PRO A 9 3.66 7.92 -2.47
CA PRO A 9 4.83 7.83 -3.34
C PRO A 9 4.45 8.08 -4.79
N ASP A 10 5.19 8.97 -5.44
CA ASP A 10 5.04 9.23 -6.88
C ASP A 10 5.75 8.17 -7.74
N GLY A 11 6.65 7.39 -7.13
CA GLY A 11 7.54 6.48 -7.83
C GLY A 11 8.70 7.22 -8.50
N GLY A 12 8.98 6.87 -9.74
CA GLY A 12 10.10 7.40 -10.52
C GLY A 12 11.45 6.79 -10.12
N LEU A 13 12.51 7.37 -10.70
CA LEU A 13 13.89 7.06 -10.37
C LEU A 13 14.59 8.31 -9.81
N PRO A 14 15.47 8.15 -8.81
CA PRO A 14 16.26 9.27 -8.32
C PRO A 14 17.17 9.81 -9.43
N PRO A 15 17.45 11.14 -9.45
CA PRO A 15 18.42 11.70 -10.37
C PRO A 15 19.83 11.18 -10.07
N GLN A 16 20.70 11.15 -11.08
CA GLN A 16 22.10 10.71 -10.92
C GLN A 16 22.90 11.58 -9.93
N SER A 17 22.47 12.82 -9.68
CA SER A 17 23.07 13.73 -8.71
C SER A 17 22.67 13.44 -7.26
N LYS A 18 21.78 12.48 -7.01
CA LYS A 18 21.32 12.14 -5.66
C LYS A 18 22.45 11.46 -4.89
N LEU A 19 22.76 11.98 -3.71
CA LEU A 19 23.69 11.33 -2.79
C LEU A 19 23.17 9.93 -2.42
N LEU A 20 24.07 8.94 -2.50
CA LEU A 20 23.76 7.53 -2.23
C LEU A 20 23.69 7.22 -0.73
N THR A 21 24.24 8.09 0.12
CA THR A 21 24.13 7.98 1.57
C THR A 21 22.69 8.23 2.00
N ASP A 22 21.97 7.16 2.26
CA ASP A 22 20.58 7.21 2.75
C ASP A 22 20.51 6.95 4.26
N ARG A 23 19.37 7.29 4.85
CA ARG A 23 19.04 7.12 6.27
C ARG A 23 18.50 5.72 6.58
N ALA A 24 18.71 4.77 5.68
CA ALA A 24 18.32 3.39 5.90
C ALA A 24 19.17 2.80 7.02
N VAL A 25 18.52 2.26 8.06
CA VAL A 25 19.21 1.73 9.23
C VAL A 25 18.53 0.45 9.66
N PHE A 26 19.34 -0.56 9.97
CA PHE A 26 18.90 -1.78 10.62
C PHE A 26 19.72 -1.96 11.90
N LYS A 27 19.03 -2.00 13.04
CA LYS A 27 19.57 -2.32 14.35
C LYS A 27 18.86 -3.57 14.87
N SER A 28 19.40 -4.17 15.91
CA SER A 28 18.79 -5.33 16.57
C SER A 28 17.38 -5.04 17.11
N THR A 29 17.04 -3.76 17.37
CA THR A 29 15.77 -3.35 17.98
C THR A 29 14.84 -2.59 17.03
N TYR A 30 15.31 -2.12 15.89
CA TYR A 30 14.49 -1.36 14.94
C TYR A 30 15.08 -1.32 13.53
N ALA A 31 14.21 -1.06 12.56
CA ALA A 31 14.58 -0.75 11.19
C ALA A 31 13.99 0.61 10.78
N VAL A 32 14.73 1.37 9.97
CA VAL A 32 14.28 2.59 9.32
C VAL A 32 14.38 2.38 7.82
N ILE A 33 13.23 2.44 7.15
CA ILE A 33 13.12 2.34 5.69
C ILE A 33 12.68 3.71 5.17
N PRO A 34 13.59 4.48 4.54
CA PRO A 34 13.27 5.79 4.01
C PRO A 34 12.28 5.70 2.85
N ARG A 35 11.43 6.73 2.69
CA ARG A 35 10.52 6.84 1.52
C ARG A 35 11.23 6.76 0.16
N GLY A 36 12.54 6.98 0.12
CA GLY A 36 13.37 6.87 -1.08
C GLY A 36 13.41 5.46 -1.68
N CYS A 37 13.02 4.44 -0.92
CA CYS A 37 12.87 3.07 -1.40
C CYS A 37 11.67 2.87 -2.35
N PHE A 38 10.72 3.80 -2.39
CA PHE A 38 9.55 3.71 -3.26
C PHE A 38 9.85 4.17 -4.70
N THR A 39 10.68 3.41 -5.41
CA THR A 39 11.01 3.65 -6.84
C THR A 39 10.24 2.73 -7.78
N ASP A 40 10.11 3.10 -9.06
CA ASP A 40 9.30 2.34 -10.01
C ASP A 40 9.77 0.89 -10.23
N ILE A 41 11.09 0.66 -10.27
CA ILE A 41 11.69 -0.63 -10.64
C ILE A 41 11.61 -1.70 -9.53
N VAL A 42 11.08 -1.37 -8.36
CA VAL A 42 10.91 -2.31 -7.23
C VAL A 42 9.44 -2.53 -6.88
N THR A 43 8.53 -2.13 -7.77
CA THR A 43 7.11 -2.37 -7.59
C THR A 43 6.76 -3.85 -7.76
N SER A 44 5.73 -4.29 -7.05
CA SER A 44 5.15 -5.62 -7.11
C SER A 44 3.76 -5.57 -7.74
N LEU A 45 3.30 -6.74 -8.20
CA LEU A 45 1.99 -6.97 -8.78
C LEU A 45 1.31 -8.12 -8.03
N LEU A 46 -0.02 -8.11 -8.03
CA LEU A 46 -0.83 -9.23 -7.53
C LEU A 46 -1.69 -9.80 -8.66
N PRO A 47 -1.97 -11.11 -8.65
CA PRO A 47 -2.97 -11.69 -9.55
C PRO A 47 -4.32 -10.97 -9.44
N PHE A 48 -5.07 -10.93 -10.55
CA PHE A 48 -6.42 -10.35 -10.63
C PHE A 48 -6.53 -8.84 -10.41
N TRP A 49 -5.43 -8.12 -10.22
CA TRP A 49 -5.41 -6.65 -10.20
C TRP A 49 -5.08 -6.07 -11.58
N LYS A 50 -5.85 -5.07 -12.00
CA LYS A 50 -5.66 -4.35 -13.28
C LYS A 50 -5.14 -2.94 -13.02
N HIS A 51 -4.23 -2.47 -13.86
CA HIS A 51 -3.60 -1.14 -13.78
C HIS A 51 -3.15 -0.79 -12.36
N MET A 52 -2.59 -1.76 -11.65
CA MET A 52 -2.14 -1.65 -10.27
C MET A 52 -0.64 -1.85 -10.22
N ARG A 53 0.03 -1.07 -9.38
CA ARG A 53 1.38 -1.35 -8.89
C ARG A 53 1.41 -1.10 -7.40
N MET A 54 2.28 -1.79 -6.68
CA MET A 54 2.43 -1.56 -5.24
C MET A 54 3.86 -1.68 -4.75
N TRP A 55 4.16 -1.06 -3.61
CA TRP A 55 5.39 -1.30 -2.87
C TRP A 55 5.08 -2.13 -1.62
N VAL A 56 5.81 -3.23 -1.44
CA VAL A 56 5.66 -4.09 -0.26
C VAL A 56 6.52 -3.57 0.88
N VAL A 57 5.91 -3.45 2.06
CA VAL A 57 6.55 -3.11 3.32
C VAL A 57 6.20 -4.22 4.32
N ALA A 58 6.93 -5.32 4.24
CA ALA A 58 6.74 -6.48 5.10
C ALA A 58 8.11 -7.05 5.51
N ARG A 59 8.14 -7.77 6.64
CA ARG A 59 9.35 -8.39 7.18
C ARG A 59 10.57 -7.45 7.23
N PRO A 60 10.47 -6.26 7.85
CA PRO A 60 11.58 -5.30 7.90
C PRO A 60 12.77 -5.79 8.74
N MET A 61 12.58 -6.79 9.59
CA MET A 61 13.64 -7.43 10.37
C MET A 61 13.47 -8.95 10.33
N THR A 62 14.54 -9.68 10.63
CA THR A 62 14.49 -11.13 10.83
C THR A 62 13.79 -11.49 12.14
N GLY A 63 13.23 -12.70 12.22
CA GLY A 63 12.49 -13.16 13.41
C GLY A 63 11.00 -12.85 13.34
N PHE A 64 10.41 -12.36 14.43
CA PHE A 64 8.96 -12.19 14.59
C PHE A 64 8.43 -10.94 13.87
N ALA A 65 8.46 -10.95 12.53
CA ALA A 65 8.07 -9.83 11.66
C ALA A 65 7.13 -10.25 10.52
N GLU A 66 6.38 -11.34 10.73
CA GLU A 66 5.54 -12.01 9.72
C GLU A 66 4.04 -11.93 10.03
N THR A 67 3.67 -11.26 11.14
CA THR A 67 2.27 -11.09 11.56
C THR A 67 1.48 -10.15 10.65
N PHE A 68 2.14 -9.17 10.04
CA PHE A 68 1.51 -8.16 9.20
C PHE A 68 2.21 -8.02 7.86
N SER A 69 1.43 -7.66 6.85
CA SER A 69 1.92 -7.25 5.54
C SER A 69 1.31 -5.90 5.20
N GLN A 70 2.15 -4.91 4.88
CA GLN A 70 1.70 -3.60 4.43
C GLN A 70 2.05 -3.41 2.97
N TYR A 71 1.08 -2.92 2.18
CA TYR A 71 1.29 -2.54 0.79
C TYR A 71 0.96 -1.07 0.61
N VAL A 72 1.78 -0.36 -0.15
CA VAL A 72 1.43 0.96 -0.68
C VAL A 72 0.96 0.77 -2.11
N VAL A 73 -0.35 0.71 -2.29
CA VAL A 73 -0.99 0.40 -3.58
C VAL A 73 -1.27 1.69 -4.35
N GLN A 74 -0.95 1.68 -5.64
CA GLN A 74 -1.32 2.72 -6.59
C GLN A 74 -2.15 2.12 -7.71
N LEU A 75 -3.35 2.67 -7.90
CA LEU A 75 -4.24 2.34 -9.01
C LEU A 75 -4.18 3.43 -10.07
N GLY A 76 -3.99 3.02 -11.32
CA GLY A 76 -4.20 3.86 -12.49
C GLY A 76 -5.68 4.01 -12.82
N SER A 77 -5.97 4.77 -13.89
CA SER A 77 -7.33 4.90 -14.41
C SER A 77 -7.95 3.54 -14.72
N ASN A 78 -9.19 3.33 -14.29
CA ASN A 78 -9.90 2.04 -14.43
C ASN A 78 -9.14 0.85 -13.80
N GLY A 79 -8.25 1.12 -12.84
CA GLY A 79 -7.56 0.10 -12.06
C GLY A 79 -8.39 -0.40 -10.88
N GLY A 80 -8.08 -1.59 -10.41
CA GLY A 80 -8.80 -2.26 -9.32
C GLY A 80 -8.78 -3.78 -9.47
N SER A 81 -9.58 -4.47 -8.66
CA SER A 81 -9.75 -5.91 -8.72
C SER A 81 -11.13 -6.32 -8.25
N ASP A 82 -11.74 -7.29 -8.94
CA ASP A 82 -12.98 -7.94 -8.48
C ASP A 82 -12.70 -9.11 -7.52
N ASN A 83 -11.41 -9.46 -7.30
CA ASN A 83 -10.96 -10.51 -6.39
C ASN A 83 -9.63 -10.11 -5.72
N PRO A 84 -9.64 -9.06 -4.88
CA PRO A 84 -8.44 -8.43 -4.35
C PRO A 84 -7.69 -9.26 -3.29
N GLU A 85 -8.41 -10.03 -2.46
CA GLU A 85 -7.86 -10.91 -1.43
C GLU A 85 -8.30 -12.35 -1.71
N SER A 86 -7.33 -13.25 -1.80
CA SER A 86 -7.55 -14.67 -2.13
C SER A 86 -7.56 -15.58 -0.91
N ASN A 87 -7.05 -15.08 0.23
CA ASN A 87 -7.00 -15.81 1.48
C ASN A 87 -8.18 -15.40 2.38
N SER A 88 -9.11 -16.32 2.63
CA SER A 88 -10.29 -16.09 3.46
C SER A 88 -9.98 -15.78 4.92
N ASP A 89 -8.79 -16.14 5.41
CA ASP A 89 -8.41 -15.94 6.81
C ASP A 89 -7.78 -14.56 7.05
N VAL A 90 -7.59 -13.76 5.99
CA VAL A 90 -6.95 -12.43 6.06
C VAL A 90 -8.00 -11.35 6.27
N GLN A 91 -7.79 -10.55 7.32
CA GLN A 91 -8.44 -9.26 7.50
C GLN A 91 -7.59 -8.14 6.91
N SER A 92 -8.23 -7.08 6.43
CA SER A 92 -7.56 -5.95 5.77
C SER A 92 -7.95 -4.61 6.37
N GLY A 93 -7.00 -3.67 6.36
CA GLY A 93 -7.24 -2.26 6.66
C GLY A 93 -6.80 -1.42 5.47
N LEU A 94 -7.73 -0.68 4.88
CA LEU A 94 -7.47 0.22 3.76
C LEU A 94 -7.44 1.65 4.26
N PHE A 95 -6.38 2.38 3.92
CA PHE A 95 -6.26 3.80 4.22
C PHE A 95 -5.91 4.56 2.94
N LEU A 96 -6.81 5.45 2.50
CA LEU A 96 -6.59 6.20 1.26
C LEU A 96 -5.78 7.45 1.54
N THR A 97 -4.56 7.50 1.02
CA THR A 97 -3.68 8.68 1.17
C THR A 97 -3.94 9.74 0.10
N SER A 98 -4.36 9.34 -1.10
CA SER A 98 -4.64 10.24 -2.23
C SER A 98 -5.76 9.70 -3.11
N GLY A 99 -6.33 10.57 -3.94
CA GLY A 99 -7.39 10.22 -4.88
C GLY A 99 -8.70 9.79 -4.23
N SER A 100 -9.44 8.96 -4.96
CA SER A 100 -10.71 8.37 -4.57
C SER A 100 -10.94 7.07 -5.32
N ALA A 101 -11.69 6.15 -4.73
CA ALA A 101 -12.06 4.87 -5.35
C ALA A 101 -13.50 4.49 -4.97
N LYS A 102 -14.09 3.59 -5.77
CA LYS A 102 -15.28 2.86 -5.36
C LYS A 102 -14.80 1.56 -4.72
N LEU A 103 -15.25 1.30 -3.50
CA LEU A 103 -15.01 0.06 -2.77
C LEU A 103 -16.37 -0.62 -2.56
N THR A 104 -16.46 -1.91 -2.86
CA THR A 104 -17.64 -2.71 -2.50
C THR A 104 -17.24 -3.69 -1.41
N VAL A 105 -18.02 -3.80 -0.33
CA VAL A 105 -17.84 -4.78 0.75
C VAL A 105 -19.19 -5.44 1.02
N ASP A 106 -19.26 -6.77 0.92
CA ASP A 106 -20.47 -7.56 1.19
C ASP A 106 -21.74 -7.04 0.45
N ASN A 107 -21.54 -6.63 -0.81
CA ASN A 107 -22.52 -6.01 -1.74
C ASN A 107 -22.91 -4.55 -1.44
N GLU A 108 -22.33 -3.92 -0.43
CA GLU A 108 -22.49 -2.49 -0.17
C GLU A 108 -21.38 -1.69 -0.86
N SER A 109 -21.78 -0.67 -1.63
CA SER A 109 -20.85 0.20 -2.35
C SER A 109 -20.57 1.48 -1.58
N HIS A 110 -19.28 1.77 -1.36
CA HIS A 110 -18.78 2.97 -0.72
C HIS A 110 -17.91 3.77 -1.69
N PHE A 111 -18.09 5.09 -1.72
CA PHE A 111 -17.15 5.98 -2.39
C PHE A 111 -16.16 6.52 -1.35
N VAL A 112 -14.92 6.05 -1.43
CA VAL A 112 -13.84 6.39 -0.50
C VAL A 112 -12.91 7.43 -1.11
N LYS A 113 -12.42 8.36 -0.30
CA LYS A 113 -11.50 9.44 -0.70
C LYS A 113 -10.32 9.56 0.24
N SER A 114 -9.32 10.35 -0.14
CA SER A 114 -8.17 10.68 0.70
C SER A 114 -8.58 11.06 2.13
N GLY A 115 -8.05 10.33 3.11
CA GLY A 115 -8.33 10.43 4.54
C GLY A 115 -9.31 9.40 5.08
N ASP A 116 -10.02 8.68 4.22
CA ASP A 116 -10.94 7.63 4.66
C ASP A 116 -10.16 6.35 5.03
N TYR A 117 -10.67 5.68 6.06
CA TYR A 117 -10.20 4.37 6.52
C TYR A 117 -11.34 3.36 6.42
N VAL A 118 -11.04 2.16 5.95
CA VAL A 118 -11.98 1.05 5.88
C VAL A 118 -11.35 -0.19 6.48
N TYR A 119 -12.04 -0.80 7.43
CA TYR A 119 -11.70 -2.12 7.94
C TYR A 119 -12.53 -3.17 7.21
N ILE A 120 -11.87 -4.24 6.75
CA ILE A 120 -12.48 -5.37 6.07
C ILE A 120 -12.22 -6.61 6.93
N PRO A 121 -13.26 -7.19 7.55
CA PRO A 121 -13.15 -8.43 8.31
C PRO A 121 -12.62 -9.59 7.47
N ALA A 122 -12.03 -10.59 8.14
CA ALA A 122 -11.61 -11.81 7.48
C ALA A 122 -12.80 -12.52 6.81
N GLY A 123 -12.60 -12.95 5.57
CA GLY A 123 -13.59 -13.68 4.78
C GLY A 123 -14.67 -12.82 4.12
N SER A 124 -14.70 -11.50 4.37
CA SER A 124 -15.60 -10.57 3.68
C SER A 124 -15.30 -10.53 2.18
N LYS A 125 -16.36 -10.44 1.36
CA LYS A 125 -16.20 -10.28 -0.10
C LYS A 125 -16.04 -8.80 -0.41
N TRP A 126 -14.94 -8.42 -1.05
CA TRP A 126 -14.71 -7.02 -1.41
C TRP A 126 -14.07 -6.86 -2.79
N SER A 127 -14.22 -5.68 -3.38
CA SER A 127 -13.68 -5.27 -4.70
C SER A 127 -13.46 -3.77 -4.77
#